data_AF-A0A075VSL0-F1
#
_entry.id   AF-A0A075VSL0-F1
#
_cell.length_a   1.000
_cell.length_b   1.000
_cell.length_c   1.000
_cell.angle_alpha   90.00
_cell.angle_beta   90.00
_cell.angle_gamma   90.00
#
_symmetry.space_group_name_H-M   'P 1'
#
loop_
_entity.id
_entity.type
_entity.pdbx_description
1 polymer ?
#
loop_
_entity_poly.entity_id
_entity_poly.type
_entity_poly.pdbx_seq_one_letter_code
_entity_poly.pdbx_strand_id
1 'polypeptide(L)'
;MGPIMGHTMHYRRMIITLQPGYSIPPQRKKRTTIKILNSMAIHLYKTSTPSTRNGTVDSQVKSNPRNNLIYGQHRCGKGRNARGIITARHRGGGHKRLYRKIDFRRNEKDIYGRIVTIEYDPNRNAYICLIHYGDGEKRYILHPRGAIIGDTIVSGTEVPIKMGNALPLSAV
;
A
#
# COMPACT_ATOMS: atom_id res chain seq x y z
N MET A 1 -77.64 -1.28 -0.90
CA MET A 1 -76.27 -1.57 -0.45
C MET A 1 -75.53 -2.25 -1.58
N GLY A 2 -74.71 -1.50 -2.32
CA GLY A 2 -73.95 -2.03 -3.46
C GLY A 2 -72.52 -2.38 -3.04
N PRO A 3 -71.91 -3.48 -3.53
CA PRO A 3 -70.51 -3.76 -3.28
C PRO A 3 -69.62 -3.24 -4.42
N ILE A 4 -68.90 -2.17 -4.11
CA ILE A 4 -67.44 -2.01 -4.14
C ILE A 4 -66.67 -2.62 -5.32
N MET A 5 -66.01 -1.71 -6.05
CA MET A 5 -65.01 -1.91 -7.09
C MET A 5 -63.82 -2.75 -6.60
N GLY A 6 -63.41 -3.74 -7.40
CA GLY A 6 -62.15 -4.45 -7.27
C GLY A 6 -61.65 -4.86 -8.65
N HIS A 7 -60.97 -3.95 -9.35
CA HIS A 7 -60.28 -4.26 -10.59
C HIS A 7 -59.10 -5.20 -10.30
N THR A 8 -59.26 -6.45 -10.68
CA THR A 8 -58.18 -7.46 -10.71
C THR A 8 -57.12 -7.06 -11.73
N MET A 9 -55.90 -6.83 -11.25
CA MET A 9 -54.72 -6.56 -12.08
C MET A 9 -54.39 -7.78 -12.95
N HIS A 10 -54.54 -7.60 -14.26
CA HIS A 10 -54.08 -8.54 -15.29
C HIS A 10 -52.55 -8.69 -15.23
N TYR A 11 -52.05 -9.81 -14.71
CA TYR A 11 -50.67 -10.23 -14.96
C TYR A 11 -50.55 -10.75 -16.40
N ARG A 12 -50.14 -9.87 -17.32
CA ARG A 12 -49.79 -10.24 -18.69
C ARG A 12 -48.49 -11.05 -18.65
N ARG A 13 -48.61 -12.39 -18.71
CA ARG A 13 -47.50 -13.30 -19.02
C ARG A 13 -46.87 -12.88 -20.35
N MET A 14 -45.72 -12.19 -20.32
CA MET A 14 -44.88 -12.06 -21.51
C MET A 14 -44.20 -13.41 -21.75
N ILE A 15 -44.81 -14.22 -22.60
CA ILE A 15 -44.16 -15.37 -23.22
C ILE A 15 -43.19 -14.78 -24.25
N ILE A 16 -41.91 -14.77 -23.92
CA ILE A 16 -40.85 -14.44 -24.87
C ILE A 16 -40.72 -15.66 -25.79
N THR A 17 -41.24 -15.56 -27.01
CA THR A 17 -41.03 -16.56 -28.07
C THR A 17 -39.56 -16.49 -28.51
N LEU A 18 -38.76 -17.49 -28.13
CA LEU A 18 -37.40 -17.66 -28.63
C LEU A 18 -37.48 -18.13 -30.08
N GLN A 19 -36.92 -17.37 -31.01
CA GLN A 19 -36.76 -17.83 -32.40
C GLN A 19 -35.81 -19.05 -32.45
N PRO A 20 -36.16 -20.11 -33.19
CA PRO A 20 -35.31 -21.29 -33.33
C PRO A 20 -34.07 -20.91 -34.16
N GLY A 21 -32.88 -20.93 -33.54
CA GLY A 21 -31.61 -20.69 -34.22
C GLY A 21 -30.56 -19.91 -33.44
N TYR A 22 -30.89 -19.34 -32.28
CA TYR A 22 -29.90 -18.65 -31.45
C TYR A 22 -29.20 -19.62 -30.48
N SER A 23 -28.00 -20.08 -30.85
CA SER A 23 -27.07 -20.74 -29.93
C SER A 23 -26.51 -19.72 -28.94
N ILE A 24 -26.69 -19.95 -27.64
CA ILE A 24 -26.04 -19.15 -26.60
C ILE A 24 -24.52 -19.38 -26.73
N PRO A 25 -23.70 -18.34 -27.00
CA PRO A 25 -22.26 -18.53 -27.04
C PRO A 25 -21.79 -18.95 -25.64
N PRO A 26 -20.92 -19.98 -25.51
CA PRO A 26 -20.43 -20.40 -24.22
C PRO A 26 -19.72 -19.23 -23.54
N GLN A 27 -20.18 -18.88 -22.34
CA GLN A 27 -19.54 -17.87 -21.50
C GLN A 27 -18.11 -18.32 -21.26
N ARG A 28 -17.17 -17.73 -22.00
CA ARG A 28 -15.74 -17.97 -21.84
C ARG A 28 -15.41 -17.56 -20.42
N LYS A 29 -15.23 -18.54 -19.51
CA LYS A 29 -14.68 -18.33 -18.17
C LYS A 29 -13.42 -17.51 -18.42
N LYS A 30 -13.49 -16.20 -18.17
CA LYS A 30 -12.29 -15.40 -18.05
C LYS A 30 -11.58 -16.09 -16.91
N ARG A 31 -10.51 -16.82 -17.23
CA ARG A 31 -9.44 -17.01 -16.27
C ARG A 31 -9.11 -15.58 -15.89
N THR A 32 -9.70 -15.10 -14.80
CA THR A 32 -9.03 -14.17 -13.93
C THR A 32 -7.74 -14.89 -13.63
N THR A 33 -6.74 -14.67 -14.47
CA THR A 33 -5.39 -14.53 -13.97
C THR A 33 -5.58 -13.53 -12.86
N ILE A 34 -5.75 -14.06 -11.64
CA ILE A 34 -5.41 -13.34 -10.43
C ILE A 34 -4.03 -12.81 -10.81
N LYS A 35 -3.97 -11.53 -11.18
CA LYS A 35 -2.72 -10.81 -11.23
C LYS A 35 -2.22 -11.07 -9.83
N ILE A 36 -1.29 -12.00 -9.69
CA ILE A 36 -0.55 -12.19 -8.47
C ILE A 36 0.08 -10.82 -8.31
N LEU A 37 -0.58 -9.98 -7.50
CA LEU A 37 -0.02 -8.75 -7.01
C LEU A 37 1.37 -9.17 -6.57
N ASN A 38 2.42 -8.55 -7.14
CA ASN A 38 3.80 -8.83 -6.79
C ASN A 38 3.87 -8.90 -5.27
N SER A 39 3.79 -10.12 -4.74
CA SER A 39 3.88 -10.37 -3.33
C SER A 39 5.34 -10.16 -3.04
N MET A 40 5.65 -9.36 -2.01
CA MET A 40 7.01 -9.12 -1.56
C MET A 40 7.66 -10.45 -1.17
N ALA A 41 8.23 -11.10 -2.17
CA ALA A 41 8.70 -12.47 -2.11
C ALA A 41 10.21 -12.43 -2.21
N ILE A 42 10.84 -13.27 -1.38
CA ILE A 42 12.28 -13.45 -1.43
C ILE A 42 12.60 -14.21 -2.71
N HIS A 43 13.29 -13.55 -3.63
CA HIS A 43 13.81 -14.15 -4.85
C HIS A 43 15.22 -14.67 -4.62
N LEU A 44 15.45 -15.94 -4.97
CA LEU A 44 16.78 -16.54 -4.99
C LEU A 44 17.47 -16.20 -6.31
N TYR A 45 18.75 -15.82 -6.24
CA TYR A 45 19.56 -15.67 -7.44
C TYR A 45 19.84 -17.03 -8.09
N LYS A 46 20.05 -17.03 -9.41
CA LYS A 46 20.62 -18.18 -10.10
C LYS A 46 22.06 -18.39 -9.63
N THR A 47 22.44 -19.66 -9.42
CA THR A 47 23.76 -20.09 -8.94
C THR A 47 24.82 -20.02 -10.06
N SER A 48 25.02 -18.83 -10.63
CA SER A 48 25.97 -18.62 -11.74
C SER A 48 27.40 -18.34 -11.26
N THR A 49 27.58 -17.73 -10.08
CA THR A 49 28.91 -17.45 -9.50
C THR A 49 28.95 -17.90 -8.03
N PRO A 50 30.14 -18.15 -7.43
CA PRO A 50 30.25 -18.55 -6.03
C PRO A 50 29.57 -17.58 -5.06
N SER A 51 29.62 -16.28 -5.36
CA SER A 51 29.02 -15.22 -4.55
C SER A 51 27.48 -15.24 -4.60
N THR A 52 26.88 -15.63 -5.73
CA THR A 52 25.42 -15.60 -5.89
C THR A 52 24.71 -16.87 -5.44
N ARG A 53 25.42 -17.96 -5.09
CA ARG A 53 24.79 -19.25 -4.73
C ARG A 53 23.82 -19.17 -3.56
N ASN A 54 24.15 -18.36 -2.55
CA ASN A 54 23.32 -18.14 -1.36
C ASN A 54 22.66 -16.75 -1.38
N GLY A 55 22.71 -16.05 -2.51
CA GLY A 55 22.21 -14.69 -2.61
C GLY A 55 20.69 -14.67 -2.74
N THR A 56 20.05 -13.87 -1.89
CA THR A 56 18.61 -13.62 -1.92
C THR A 56 18.32 -12.13 -2.01
N VAL A 57 17.30 -11.74 -2.78
CA VAL A 57 16.83 -10.35 -2.86
C VAL A 57 15.33 -10.27 -2.74
N ASP A 58 14.86 -9.18 -2.15
CA ASP A 58 13.45 -8.82 -2.17
C ASP A 58 13.07 -8.17 -3.51
N SER A 59 11.86 -8.45 -3.97
CA SER A 59 11.29 -7.84 -5.18
C SER A 59 11.21 -6.31 -5.03
N GLN A 60 12.02 -5.58 -5.80
CA GLN A 60 12.04 -4.12 -5.71
C GLN A 60 10.78 -3.51 -6.34
N VAL A 61 9.98 -2.82 -5.53
CA VAL A 61 8.95 -1.91 -6.05
C VAL A 61 9.65 -0.73 -6.74
N LYS A 62 9.34 -0.48 -8.01
CA LYS A 62 9.86 0.68 -8.74
C LYS A 62 9.41 1.97 -8.05
N SER A 63 10.34 2.64 -7.37
CA SER A 63 10.11 3.98 -6.82
C SER A 63 10.61 5.04 -7.80
N ASN A 64 9.80 6.05 -8.09
CA ASN A 64 10.26 7.26 -8.77
C ASN A 64 10.11 8.44 -7.79
N PRO A 65 11.12 8.68 -6.93
CA PRO A 65 10.97 9.56 -5.79
C PRO A 65 11.16 11.01 -6.25
N ARG A 66 10.05 11.71 -6.56
CA ARG A 66 10.08 13.10 -7.04
C ARG A 66 9.17 13.98 -6.19
N ASN A 67 9.48 14.04 -4.90
CA ASN A 67 8.64 14.71 -3.90
C ASN A 67 9.51 15.58 -2.98
N ASN A 68 8.98 16.70 -2.48
CA ASN A 68 9.63 17.62 -1.53
C ASN A 68 9.93 17.00 -0.14
N LEU A 69 9.74 15.69 0.01
CA LEU A 69 9.92 14.92 1.24
C LEU A 69 11.30 14.22 1.32
N ILE A 70 12.17 14.49 0.35
CA ILE A 70 13.48 13.85 0.18
C ILE A 70 14.57 14.88 0.46
N TYR A 71 15.49 14.54 1.35
CA TYR A 71 16.56 15.42 1.79
C TYR A 71 17.92 14.76 1.63
N GLY A 72 18.94 15.57 1.30
CA GLY A 72 20.33 15.13 1.37
C GLY A 72 20.70 14.87 2.83
N GLN A 73 21.09 13.65 3.16
CA GLN A 73 21.56 13.32 4.50
C GLN A 73 23.00 12.82 4.45
N HIS A 74 23.90 13.64 5.00
CA HIS A 74 25.24 13.17 5.33
C HIS A 74 25.13 12.19 6.48
N ARG A 75 25.62 10.94 6.29
CA ARG A 75 25.66 9.96 7.37
C ARG A 75 26.57 10.50 8.47
N CYS A 76 25.97 10.90 9.60
CA CYS A 76 26.67 11.50 10.72
C CYS A 76 27.85 10.62 11.15
N GLY A 77 29.05 11.21 11.12
CA GLY A 77 30.30 10.65 11.66
C GLY A 77 30.85 9.39 11.01
N LYS A 78 30.06 8.62 10.24
CA LYS A 78 30.43 7.28 9.72
C LYS A 78 31.06 6.39 10.81
N GLY A 79 30.59 6.50 12.05
CA GLY A 79 31.15 5.80 13.22
C GLY A 79 32.09 6.64 14.10
N ARG A 80 32.31 7.92 13.76
CA ARG A 80 33.05 8.90 14.56
C ARG A 80 32.12 9.84 15.31
N ASN A 81 32.56 10.34 16.46
CA ASN A 81 31.87 11.41 17.19
C ASN A 81 32.29 12.81 16.70
N ALA A 82 31.76 13.86 17.34
CA ALA A 82 32.08 15.26 17.01
C ALA A 82 33.58 15.62 17.15
N ARG A 83 34.35 14.86 17.94
CA ARG A 83 35.81 15.01 18.10
C ARG A 83 36.60 14.25 17.02
N GLY A 84 35.92 13.57 16.10
CA GLY A 84 36.56 12.73 15.07
C GLY A 84 37.03 11.36 15.57
N ILE A 85 36.76 11.00 16.83
CA ILE A 85 37.17 9.73 17.42
C ILE A 85 36.19 8.63 17.00
N ILE A 86 36.70 7.47 16.59
CA ILE A 86 35.88 6.29 16.26
C ILE A 86 35.23 5.78 17.56
N THR A 87 33.91 5.95 17.67
CA THR A 87 33.10 5.40 18.78
C THR A 87 32.35 4.15 18.36
N ALA A 88 32.05 3.99 17.07
CA ALA A 88 31.44 2.79 16.51
C ALA A 88 32.31 2.23 15.38
N ARG A 89 32.83 1.02 15.57
CA ARG A 89 33.65 0.28 14.59
C ARG A 89 32.78 -0.30 13.47
N HIS A 90 33.43 -0.71 12.38
CA HIS A 90 32.81 -1.34 11.19
C HIS A 90 31.71 -0.48 10.52
N ARG A 91 31.86 0.85 10.57
CA ARG A 91 30.98 1.80 9.90
C ARG A 91 31.79 2.63 8.89
N GLY A 92 31.21 2.90 7.71
CA GLY A 92 31.87 3.63 6.62
C GLY A 92 31.57 3.04 5.24
N GLY A 93 32.03 3.68 4.17
CA GLY A 93 32.13 3.11 2.81
C GLY A 93 30.85 2.76 2.03
N GLY A 94 29.65 2.71 2.62
CA GLY A 94 28.45 2.29 1.88
C GLY A 94 27.97 3.28 0.79
N HIS A 95 26.95 2.89 0.02
CA HIS A 95 26.32 3.73 -1.02
C HIS A 95 25.68 5.03 -0.46
N LYS A 96 25.64 6.11 -1.25
CA LYS A 96 24.98 7.37 -0.89
C LYS A 96 23.46 7.15 -0.76
N ARG A 97 22.84 7.76 0.25
CA ARG A 97 21.40 7.60 0.52
C ARG A 97 20.78 8.97 0.72
N LEU A 98 19.54 9.12 0.26
CA LEU A 98 18.72 10.29 0.54
C LEU A 98 17.77 9.95 1.68
N TYR A 99 17.58 10.89 2.59
CA TYR A 99 16.65 10.74 3.69
C TYR A 99 15.23 11.04 3.24
N ARG A 100 14.30 10.18 3.61
CA ARG A 100 12.87 10.41 3.42
C ARG A 100 12.26 10.81 4.75
N LYS A 101 11.66 12.01 4.79
CA LYS A 101 10.98 12.55 5.97
C LYS A 101 9.68 11.78 6.20
N ILE A 102 9.68 10.97 7.26
CA ILE A 102 8.50 10.24 7.73
C ILE A 102 7.76 11.07 8.76
N ASP A 103 6.43 11.00 8.72
CA ASP A 103 5.58 11.38 9.84
C ASP A 103 5.46 10.21 10.85
N PHE A 104 6.30 10.26 11.88
CA PHE A 104 6.22 9.32 13.01
C PHE A 104 5.20 9.73 14.07
N ARG A 105 4.80 11.00 14.07
CA ARG A 105 3.96 11.56 15.13
C ARG A 105 2.47 11.34 14.87
N ARG A 106 2.05 11.29 13.60
CA ARG A 106 0.65 11.07 13.21
C ARG A 106 -0.29 12.10 13.85
N ASN A 107 0.16 13.36 13.91
CA ASN A 107 -0.50 14.43 14.66
C ASN A 107 -1.77 14.97 13.99
N GLU A 108 -1.94 14.78 12.69
CA GLU A 108 -3.16 15.21 11.98
C GLU A 108 -4.32 14.32 12.37
N LYS A 109 -5.19 14.87 13.22
CA LYS A 109 -6.38 14.18 13.72
C LYS A 109 -7.53 14.33 12.74
N ASP A 110 -8.25 13.24 12.53
CA ASP A 110 -9.52 13.14 11.82
C ASP A 110 -9.46 13.52 10.33
N ILE A 111 -8.25 13.59 9.76
CA ILE A 111 -8.03 13.77 8.32
C ILE A 111 -7.78 12.41 7.68
N TYR A 112 -8.66 12.05 6.75
CA TYR A 112 -8.51 10.85 5.93
C TYR A 112 -7.42 11.06 4.88
N GLY A 113 -6.52 10.08 4.78
CA GLY A 113 -5.49 10.03 3.76
C GLY A 113 -5.50 8.70 3.01
N ARG A 114 -5.20 8.73 1.72
CA ARG A 114 -5.16 7.56 0.85
C ARG A 114 -3.72 7.14 0.56
N ILE A 115 -3.44 5.84 0.62
CA ILE A 115 -2.15 5.28 0.21
C ILE A 115 -2.03 5.35 -1.32
N VAL A 116 -1.00 6.03 -1.80
CA VAL A 116 -0.77 6.19 -3.25
C VAL A 116 0.32 5.26 -3.75
N THR A 117 1.43 5.16 -3.00
CA THR A 117 2.56 4.30 -3.36
C THR A 117 3.10 3.58 -2.14
N ILE A 118 3.73 2.43 -2.38
CA ILE A 118 4.57 1.71 -1.42
C ILE A 118 5.98 1.73 -1.99
N GLU A 119 6.96 2.17 -1.21
CA GLU A 119 8.32 2.42 -1.69
C GLU A 119 9.37 1.80 -0.77
N TYR A 120 10.50 1.41 -1.36
CA TYR A 120 11.69 1.01 -0.63
C TYR A 120 12.42 2.22 -0.05
N ASP A 121 12.82 2.14 1.22
CA ASP A 121 13.66 3.16 1.85
C ASP A 121 15.04 2.65 2.28
N PRO A 122 16.16 3.21 1.76
CA PRO A 122 17.49 2.71 2.09
C PRO A 122 17.96 3.09 3.50
N ASN A 123 17.21 3.89 4.26
CA ASN A 123 17.58 4.31 5.61
C ASN A 123 16.99 3.41 6.70
N ARG A 124 16.16 2.43 6.34
CA ARG A 124 15.48 1.51 7.26
C ARG A 124 15.16 0.19 6.56
N ASN A 125 14.74 -0.81 7.33
CA ASN A 125 14.31 -2.10 6.76
C ASN A 125 12.86 -2.06 6.27
N ALA A 126 11.99 -1.34 6.99
CA ALA A 126 10.57 -1.24 6.66
C ALA A 126 10.33 -0.45 5.38
N TYR A 127 9.37 -0.92 4.58
CA TYR A 127 8.81 -0.15 3.47
C TYR A 127 8.06 1.07 4.00
N ILE A 128 7.89 2.06 3.13
CA ILE A 128 7.14 3.27 3.44
C ILE A 128 5.99 3.44 2.47
N CYS A 129 4.95 4.12 2.92
CA CYS A 129 3.81 4.50 2.08
C CYS A 129 3.76 6.00 1.91
N LEU A 130 3.53 6.46 0.67
CA LEU A 130 3.15 7.84 0.42
C LEU A 130 1.63 7.97 0.63
N ILE A 131 1.24 8.86 1.54
CA ILE A 131 -0.15 9.21 1.79
C ILE A 131 -0.43 10.56 1.14
N HIS A 132 -1.58 10.67 0.48
CA HIS A 132 -2.21 11.94 0.14
C HIS A 132 -3.39 12.17 1.07
N TYR A 133 -3.35 13.24 1.85
CA TYR A 133 -4.42 13.63 2.75
C TYR A 133 -5.47 14.48 2.03
N GLY A 134 -6.68 14.55 2.62
CA GLY A 134 -7.78 15.34 2.08
C GLY A 134 -7.52 16.85 2.03
N ASP A 135 -6.60 17.36 2.86
CA ASP A 135 -6.12 18.74 2.87
C ASP A 135 -5.10 19.05 1.75
N GLY A 136 -4.68 18.03 0.99
CA GLY A 136 -3.66 18.13 -0.07
C GLY A 136 -2.23 17.90 0.41
N GLU A 137 -2.01 17.70 1.71
CA GLU A 137 -0.69 17.36 2.24
C GLU A 137 -0.27 15.95 1.82
N LYS A 138 1.04 15.79 1.65
CA LYS A 138 1.66 14.51 1.31
C LYS A 138 2.68 14.15 2.37
N ARG A 139 2.57 12.95 2.93
CA ARG A 139 3.49 12.48 3.97
C ARG A 139 3.86 11.03 3.75
N TYR A 140 5.07 10.68 4.17
CA TYR A 140 5.45 9.27 4.27
C TYR A 140 5.10 8.73 5.64
N ILE A 141 4.58 7.50 5.67
CA ILE A 141 4.47 6.68 6.88
C ILE A 141 5.23 5.37 6.71
N LEU A 142 5.43 4.65 7.81
CA LEU A 142 5.83 3.25 7.73
C LEU A 142 4.69 2.42 7.13
N HIS A 143 5.02 1.52 6.21
CA HIS A 143 4.04 0.63 5.61
C HIS A 143 3.52 -0.38 6.64
N PRO A 144 2.23 -0.32 7.02
CA PRO A 144 1.65 -1.32 7.90
C PRO A 144 1.43 -2.61 7.11
N ARG A 145 1.69 -3.75 7.75
CA ARG A 145 1.52 -5.06 7.12
C ARG A 145 0.09 -5.24 6.64
N GLY A 146 -0.08 -5.64 5.39
CA GLY A 146 -1.39 -5.96 4.81
C GLY A 146 -2.15 -4.76 4.25
N ALA A 147 -1.66 -3.52 4.41
CA ALA A 147 -2.22 -2.40 3.68
C ALA A 147 -1.89 -2.50 2.19
N ILE A 148 -2.79 -2.03 1.35
CA ILE A 148 -2.62 -2.01 -0.10
C ILE A 148 -2.73 -0.59 -0.65
N ILE A 149 -2.23 -0.38 -1.86
CA ILE A 149 -2.40 0.89 -2.56
C ILE A 149 -3.89 1.17 -2.72
N GLY A 150 -4.30 2.37 -2.33
CA GLY A 150 -5.67 2.82 -2.38
C GLY A 150 -6.42 2.74 -1.07
N ASP A 151 -5.88 2.07 -0.04
CA ASP A 151 -6.46 2.04 1.29
C ASP A 151 -6.48 3.42 1.94
N THR A 152 -7.50 3.65 2.76
CA THR A 152 -7.65 4.88 3.56
C THR A 152 -7.11 4.67 4.96
N ILE A 153 -6.36 5.65 5.43
CA ILE A 153 -5.77 5.71 6.77
C ILE A 153 -6.23 7.02 7.42
N VAL A 154 -6.53 6.96 8.70
CA VAL A 154 -6.84 8.13 9.53
C VAL A 154 -6.14 8.01 10.89
N SER A 155 -5.86 9.14 11.52
CA SER A 155 -5.35 9.22 12.90
C SER A 155 -6.37 9.98 13.73
N GLY A 156 -6.67 9.55 14.96
CA GLY A 156 -7.70 10.21 15.77
C GLY A 156 -8.04 9.42 17.03
N THR A 157 -8.87 10.01 17.90
CA THR A 157 -9.33 9.37 19.15
C THR A 157 -10.50 8.42 18.91
N GLU A 158 -11.41 8.76 18.01
CA GLU A 158 -12.65 8.02 17.72
C GLU A 158 -12.59 7.32 16.35
N VAL A 159 -11.44 6.74 16.04
CA VAL A 159 -11.17 6.12 14.74
C VAL A 159 -11.37 4.60 14.82
N PRO A 160 -11.88 3.93 13.76
CA PRO A 160 -11.98 2.47 13.77
C PRO A 160 -10.61 1.80 13.92
N ILE A 161 -10.54 0.76 14.75
CA ILE A 161 -9.35 -0.10 14.91
C ILE A 161 -9.16 -0.90 13.60
N LYS A 162 -8.36 -0.33 12.70
CA LYS A 162 -8.02 -0.91 11.40
C LYS A 162 -6.53 -0.76 11.15
N MET A 163 -5.96 -1.68 10.36
CA MET A 163 -4.55 -1.63 9.98
C MET A 163 -4.17 -0.26 9.38
N GLY A 164 -3.12 0.34 9.91
CA GLY A 164 -2.61 1.65 9.49
C GLY A 164 -3.20 2.84 10.25
N ASN A 165 -4.37 2.71 10.86
CA ASN A 165 -4.95 3.77 11.67
C ASN A 165 -4.15 3.98 12.96
N ALA A 166 -4.08 5.23 13.42
CA ALA A 166 -3.36 5.60 14.61
C ALA A 166 -4.34 6.14 15.67
N LEU A 167 -4.28 5.56 16.86
CA LEU A 167 -5.09 5.93 18.02
C LEU A 167 -4.19 6.09 19.26
N PRO A 168 -4.62 6.87 20.26
CA PRO A 168 -4.00 6.83 21.58
C PRO A 168 -4.07 5.41 22.17
N LEU A 169 -3.02 4.99 22.88
CA LEU A 169 -2.97 3.66 23.50
C LEU A 169 -4.09 3.39 24.50
N SER A 170 -4.70 4.44 25.06
CA SER A 170 -5.85 4.31 25.97
C SER A 170 -7.15 3.92 25.26
N ALA A 171 -7.21 4.04 23.93
CA ALA A 171 -8.41 3.81 23.12
C ALA A 171 -8.30 2.57 22.22
N VAL A 172 -7.23 1.76 22.39
CA VAL A 172 -6.98 0.53 21.63
C VAL A 172 -7.39 -0.68 22.46
#